data_AF-A0A516TJS3-F1
#
_entry.id   AF-A0A516TJS3-F1
#
_cell.length_a   1.000
_cell.length_b   1.000
_cell.length_c   1.000
_cell.angle_alpha   90.00
_cell.angle_beta   90.00
_cell.angle_gamma   90.00
#
_symmetry.space_group_name_H-M   'P 1'
#
loop_
_entity.id
_entity.type
_entity.pdbx_description
1 polymer ?
#
loop_
_entity_poly.entity_id
_entity_poly.type
_entity_poly.pdbx_seq_one_letter_code
_entity_poly.pdbx_strand_id
1 'polypeptide(L)'
;MAKLVSSGYVRVVLTTNFDRLLEQALQDVEIEPTLLSTEDDAKGLRPLASALPKALVCKLHGDYRDSRIRNTAAELAVYPEAVSQLLDRILDGFGLIVCSWSAKWDVVLRRAIEWRSTRRFATFCACRGEPEEEARRLIEHCQAVRIEIREVNHFFEDVLHKVRALERLGSNHPVIAKEEVKLYLSEYRYRIRLHDLVTREVGQTKNRIHSVGLSLTNALDPEEYQRRLSLYESMCESLVSMLAALAYHDTGAHTKLLVKAVERMSTISFPEEPFCAAYQQLAFLPALFCFYAAGIAAQDNDRWKHLAGLLLRASHLDPATGKKKTSHFRNHPSGSFRRNGNESVQPAARGS
;
A
#
# COMPACT_ATOMS: atom_id res chain seq x y z
N MET A 1 -16.32 -17.65 -1.98
CA MET A 1 -16.73 -16.62 -1.01
C MET A 1 -16.57 -17.06 0.44
N ALA A 2 -17.26 -18.11 0.92
CA ALA A 2 -17.27 -18.49 2.33
C ALA A 2 -15.87 -18.68 2.96
N LYS A 3 -14.92 -19.29 2.22
CA LYS A 3 -13.52 -19.40 2.66
C LYS A 3 -12.83 -18.03 2.88
N LEU A 4 -13.14 -17.01 2.07
CA LEU A 4 -12.62 -15.65 2.27
C LEU A 4 -13.21 -15.00 3.52
N VAL A 5 -14.47 -15.34 3.86
CA VAL A 5 -15.13 -14.89 5.09
C VAL A 5 -14.53 -15.57 6.32
N SER A 6 -14.33 -16.89 6.25
CA SER A 6 -13.67 -17.67 7.31
C SER A 6 -12.25 -17.16 7.60
N SER A 7 -11.48 -16.81 6.56
CA SER A 7 -10.16 -16.16 6.69
C SER A 7 -10.22 -14.68 7.12
N GLY A 8 -11.41 -14.10 7.28
CA GLY A 8 -11.59 -12.72 7.77
C GLY A 8 -11.37 -11.61 6.74
N TYR A 9 -11.09 -11.95 5.47
CA TYR A 9 -10.90 -10.99 4.38
C TYR A 9 -12.20 -10.32 3.94
N VAL A 10 -13.31 -11.05 4.01
CA VAL A 10 -14.65 -10.52 3.76
C VAL A 10 -15.44 -10.60 5.05
N ARG A 11 -15.91 -9.46 5.55
CA ARG A 11 -16.63 -9.39 6.83
C ARG A 11 -18.11 -9.10 6.68
N VAL A 12 -18.48 -8.44 5.58
CA VAL A 12 -19.86 -8.03 5.28
C VAL A 12 -20.20 -8.49 3.86
N VAL A 13 -21.35 -9.13 3.71
CA VAL A 13 -21.92 -9.53 2.42
C VAL A 13 -23.28 -8.86 2.28
N LEU A 14 -23.41 -7.99 1.26
CA LEU A 14 -24.70 -7.45 0.84
C LEU A 14 -25.22 -8.34 -0.29
N THR A 15 -26.46 -8.82 -0.18
CA THR A 15 -27.07 -9.65 -1.22
C THR A 15 -28.50 -9.19 -1.51
N THR A 16 -28.86 -9.22 -2.78
CA THR A 16 -30.23 -9.04 -3.27
C THR A 16 -30.96 -10.39 -3.39
N ASN A 17 -30.26 -11.51 -3.19
CA ASN A 17 -30.87 -12.83 -3.27
C ASN A 17 -31.58 -13.21 -1.96
N PHE A 18 -32.67 -13.96 -2.10
CA PHE A 18 -33.51 -14.45 -0.99
C PHE A 18 -33.13 -15.84 -0.49
N ASP A 19 -32.40 -16.60 -1.32
CA ASP A 19 -31.99 -17.98 -1.06
C ASP A 19 -31.04 -18.09 0.15
N ARG A 20 -30.72 -19.33 0.55
CA ARG A 20 -29.82 -19.61 1.69
C ARG A 20 -28.48 -20.16 1.27
N LEU A 21 -28.11 -20.09 0.00
CA LEU A 21 -26.87 -20.70 -0.49
C LEU A 21 -25.65 -20.07 0.19
N LEU A 22 -25.70 -18.76 0.47
CA LEU A 22 -24.66 -18.07 1.24
C LEU A 22 -24.61 -18.52 2.70
N GLU A 23 -25.75 -18.65 3.38
CA GLU A 23 -25.78 -19.13 4.76
C GLU A 23 -25.25 -20.57 4.87
N GLN A 24 -25.71 -21.46 3.99
CA GLN A 24 -25.27 -22.86 3.94
C GLN A 24 -23.77 -22.96 3.69
N ALA A 25 -23.26 -22.22 2.68
CA ALA A 25 -21.84 -22.23 2.39
C ALA A 25 -20.98 -21.66 3.54
N LEU A 26 -21.51 -20.74 4.35
CA LEU A 26 -20.83 -20.24 5.55
C LEU A 26 -20.85 -21.27 6.69
N GLN A 27 -21.96 -21.98 6.87
CA GLN A 27 -22.06 -23.09 7.82
C GLN A 27 -21.11 -24.24 7.47
N ASP A 28 -20.95 -24.55 6.18
CA ASP A 28 -20.02 -25.58 5.70
C ASP A 28 -18.54 -25.28 6.02
N VAL A 29 -18.21 -24.01 6.31
CA VAL A 29 -16.88 -23.58 6.78
C VAL A 29 -16.89 -23.17 8.26
N GLU A 30 -17.86 -23.67 9.02
CA GLU A 30 -18.02 -23.49 10.47
C GLU A 30 -18.16 -22.01 10.90
N ILE A 31 -18.74 -21.18 10.03
CA ILE A 31 -19.04 -19.78 10.32
C ILE A 31 -20.55 -19.61 10.47
N GLU A 32 -21.00 -19.18 11.64
CA GLU A 32 -22.37 -18.72 11.86
C GLU A 32 -22.48 -17.22 11.53
N PRO A 33 -23.19 -16.83 10.45
CA PRO A 33 -23.37 -15.43 10.12
C PRO A 33 -24.42 -14.75 11.00
N THR A 34 -24.19 -13.48 11.32
CA THR A 34 -25.27 -12.57 11.72
C THR A 34 -26.07 -12.21 10.47
N LEU A 35 -27.31 -12.69 10.39
CA LEU A 35 -28.21 -12.43 9.26
C LEU A 35 -29.08 -11.21 9.55
N LEU A 36 -29.14 -10.27 8.60
CA LEU A 36 -30.09 -9.16 8.60
C LEU A 36 -30.97 -9.29 7.37
N SER A 37 -32.28 -9.50 7.56
CA SER A 37 -33.25 -9.58 6.46
C SER A 37 -34.44 -8.63 6.65
N THR A 38 -34.59 -8.06 7.85
CA THR A 38 -35.70 -7.19 8.21
C THR A 38 -35.22 -5.82 8.70
N GLU A 39 -36.15 -4.88 8.79
CA GLU A 39 -35.87 -3.55 9.35
C GLU A 39 -35.53 -3.60 10.84
N ASP A 40 -36.17 -4.49 11.59
CA ASP A 40 -35.93 -4.66 13.03
C ASP A 40 -34.52 -5.21 13.29
N ASP A 41 -34.04 -6.11 12.43
CA ASP A 41 -32.65 -6.60 12.48
C ASP A 41 -31.66 -5.43 12.30
N ALA A 42 -31.94 -4.53 11.34
CA ALA A 42 -31.10 -3.37 11.07
C ALA A 42 -31.08 -2.38 12.26
N LYS A 43 -32.21 -2.20 12.95
CA LYS A 43 -32.31 -1.39 14.18
C LYS A 43 -31.61 -2.02 15.37
N GLY A 44 -31.71 -3.34 15.50
CA GLY A 44 -31.08 -4.11 16.58
C GLY A 44 -29.57 -4.29 16.44
N LEU A 45 -29.00 -3.99 15.26
CA LEU A 45 -27.58 -4.15 15.02
C LEU A 45 -26.75 -3.17 15.86
N ARG A 46 -25.80 -3.72 16.61
CA ARG A 46 -24.81 -2.93 17.36
C ARG A 46 -23.97 -2.07 16.39
N PRO A 47 -23.43 -0.91 16.83
CA PRO A 47 -22.61 -0.07 15.99
C PRO A 47 -21.43 -0.84 15.37
N LEU A 48 -21.31 -0.78 14.03
CA LEU A 48 -20.29 -1.52 13.27
C LEU A 48 -18.86 -1.17 13.72
N ALA A 49 -18.63 0.07 14.19
CA ALA A 49 -17.33 0.54 14.64
C ALA A 49 -16.83 -0.16 15.94
N SER A 50 -17.74 -0.60 16.81
CA SER A 50 -17.40 -1.18 18.11
C SER A 50 -17.62 -2.70 18.19
N ALA A 51 -18.47 -3.27 17.33
CA ALA A 51 -18.86 -4.68 17.43
C ALA A 51 -19.19 -5.31 16.07
N LEU A 52 -18.26 -5.25 15.11
CA LEU A 52 -18.43 -5.92 13.81
C LEU A 52 -18.44 -7.46 13.97
N PRO A 53 -19.52 -8.17 13.57
CA PRO A 53 -19.56 -9.63 13.60
C PRO A 53 -18.48 -10.28 12.74
N LYS A 54 -18.16 -11.55 12.99
CA LYS A 54 -17.22 -12.31 12.15
C LYS A 54 -17.70 -12.38 10.71
N ALA A 55 -18.99 -12.62 10.51
CA ALA A 55 -19.67 -12.56 9.23
C ALA A 55 -21.02 -11.87 9.39
N LEU A 56 -21.24 -10.79 8.64
CA LEU A 56 -22.51 -10.08 8.56
C LEU A 56 -23.10 -10.29 7.16
N VAL A 57 -24.29 -10.88 7.06
CA VAL A 57 -24.99 -11.08 5.78
C VAL A 57 -26.25 -10.23 5.79
N CYS A 58 -26.32 -9.25 4.91
CA CYS A 58 -27.48 -8.36 4.76
C CYS A 58 -28.25 -8.74 3.50
N LYS A 59 -29.43 -9.35 3.66
CA LYS A 59 -30.38 -9.61 2.59
C LYS A 59 -31.26 -8.38 2.39
N LEU A 60 -30.86 -7.52 1.46
CA LEU A 60 -31.50 -6.20 1.26
C LEU A 60 -32.97 -6.31 0.86
N HIS A 61 -33.31 -7.37 0.14
CA HIS A 61 -34.65 -7.57 -0.39
C HIS A 61 -35.50 -8.50 0.49
N GLY A 62 -34.93 -9.13 1.52
CA GLY A 62 -35.64 -10.03 2.44
C GLY A 62 -35.16 -11.48 2.37
N ASP A 63 -35.81 -12.37 3.11
CA ASP A 63 -35.56 -13.81 3.13
C ASP A 63 -36.74 -14.56 2.49
N TYR A 64 -36.49 -15.64 1.76
CA TYR A 64 -37.55 -16.39 1.07
C TYR A 64 -38.63 -16.96 2.02
N ARG A 65 -38.33 -17.09 3.32
CA ARG A 65 -39.29 -17.54 4.35
C ARG A 65 -40.16 -16.42 4.92
N ASP A 66 -39.85 -15.17 4.61
CA ASP A 66 -40.62 -14.00 5.03
C ASP A 66 -41.55 -13.56 3.90
N SER A 67 -42.78 -13.18 4.22
CA SER A 67 -43.73 -12.66 3.21
C SER A 67 -43.37 -11.24 2.77
N ARG A 68 -42.49 -10.54 3.48
CA ARG A 68 -42.08 -9.14 3.24
C ARG A 68 -40.94 -8.98 2.23
N ILE A 69 -40.87 -9.89 1.27
CA ILE A 69 -39.87 -9.87 0.19
C ILE A 69 -40.13 -8.69 -0.75
N ARG A 70 -39.08 -7.95 -1.12
CA ARG A 70 -39.10 -6.88 -2.12
C ARG A 70 -38.67 -7.44 -3.47
N ASN A 71 -39.61 -7.68 -4.37
CA ASN A 71 -39.34 -8.23 -5.70
C ASN A 71 -39.80 -7.33 -6.85
N THR A 72 -40.72 -6.40 -6.58
CA THR A 72 -41.25 -5.53 -7.62
C THR A 72 -40.45 -4.22 -7.72
N ALA A 73 -40.43 -3.60 -8.90
CA ALA A 73 -39.77 -2.30 -9.08
C ALA A 73 -40.32 -1.22 -8.13
N ALA A 74 -41.60 -1.29 -7.76
CA ALA A 74 -42.21 -0.38 -6.80
C ALA A 74 -41.66 -0.60 -5.38
N GLU A 75 -41.49 -1.84 -4.95
CA GLU A 75 -40.92 -2.17 -3.63
C GLU A 75 -39.42 -1.84 -3.54
N LEU A 76 -38.70 -1.90 -4.66
CA LEU A 76 -37.27 -1.54 -4.76
C LEU A 76 -37.03 -0.04 -4.89
N ALA A 77 -38.08 0.76 -5.09
CA ALA A 77 -37.95 2.20 -5.25
C ALA A 77 -37.61 2.92 -3.94
N VAL A 78 -37.93 2.32 -2.79
CA VAL A 78 -37.70 2.88 -1.46
C VAL A 78 -37.29 1.78 -0.49
N TYR A 79 -36.12 1.94 0.14
CA TYR A 79 -35.73 1.11 1.27
C TYR A 79 -36.19 1.74 2.59
N PRO A 80 -36.51 0.95 3.62
CA PRO A 80 -36.74 1.49 4.96
C PRO A 80 -35.55 2.32 5.43
N GLU A 81 -35.82 3.35 6.24
CA GLU A 81 -34.80 4.29 6.68
C GLU A 81 -33.66 3.59 7.44
N ALA A 82 -33.98 2.66 8.34
CA ALA A 82 -32.97 1.92 9.09
C ALA A 82 -32.04 1.08 8.19
N VAL A 83 -32.58 0.51 7.10
CA VAL A 83 -31.79 -0.25 6.11
C VAL A 83 -30.90 0.70 5.31
N SER A 84 -31.43 1.86 4.91
CA SER A 84 -30.66 2.88 4.18
C SER A 84 -29.49 3.42 5.02
N GLN A 85 -29.73 3.75 6.30
CA GLN A 85 -28.69 4.19 7.22
C GLN A 85 -27.64 3.09 7.50
N LEU A 86 -28.06 1.82 7.56
CA LEU A 86 -27.12 0.70 7.65
C LEU A 86 -26.25 0.60 6.40
N LEU A 87 -26.87 0.70 5.22
CA LEU A 87 -26.19 0.65 3.94
C LEU A 87 -25.14 1.77 3.85
N ASP A 88 -25.49 3.01 4.20
CA ASP A 88 -24.55 4.14 4.22
C ASP A 88 -23.35 3.87 5.14
N ARG A 89 -23.57 3.33 6.34
CA ARG A 89 -22.48 2.99 7.28
C ARG A 89 -21.57 1.89 6.74
N ILE A 90 -22.14 0.86 6.12
CA ILE A 90 -21.35 -0.21 5.48
C ILE A 90 -20.57 0.37 4.30
N LEU A 91 -21.23 1.17 3.48
CA LEU A 91 -20.64 1.70 2.26
C LEU A 91 -19.53 2.72 2.55
N ASP A 92 -19.61 3.48 3.64
CA ASP A 92 -18.57 4.40 4.08
C ASP A 92 -17.40 3.69 4.79
N GLY A 93 -17.65 2.54 5.42
CA GLY A 93 -16.68 1.82 6.25
C GLY A 93 -15.84 0.76 5.54
N PHE A 94 -16.24 0.30 4.35
CA PHE A 94 -15.62 -0.86 3.69
C PHE A 94 -15.34 -0.65 2.19
N GLY A 95 -14.27 -1.29 1.71
CA GLY A 95 -14.07 -1.55 0.28
C GLY A 95 -15.17 -2.43 -0.27
N LEU A 96 -15.52 -2.23 -1.55
CA LEU A 96 -16.66 -2.88 -2.18
C LEU A 96 -16.21 -3.76 -3.33
N ILE A 97 -16.69 -5.00 -3.35
CA ILE A 97 -16.59 -5.89 -4.51
C ILE A 97 -18.01 -6.18 -4.97
N VAL A 98 -18.35 -5.69 -6.16
CA VAL A 98 -19.65 -5.91 -6.80
C VAL A 98 -19.49 -7.05 -7.80
N CYS A 99 -20.29 -8.10 -7.66
CA CYS A 99 -20.31 -9.24 -8.59
C CYS A 99 -21.75 -9.56 -8.99
N SER A 100 -21.98 -9.87 -10.27
CA SER A 100 -23.29 -10.32 -10.78
C SER A 100 -24.48 -9.40 -10.46
N TRP A 101 -24.27 -8.09 -10.49
CA TRP A 101 -25.35 -7.11 -10.32
C TRP A 101 -25.40 -6.16 -11.52
N SER A 102 -26.58 -6.03 -12.13
CA SER A 102 -26.78 -5.23 -13.34
C SER A 102 -26.98 -3.74 -13.08
N ALA A 103 -27.16 -3.34 -11.82
CA ALA A 103 -27.51 -1.98 -11.40
C ALA A 103 -28.79 -1.39 -12.03
N LYS A 104 -29.57 -2.18 -12.79
CA LYS A 104 -30.69 -1.66 -13.60
C LYS A 104 -31.92 -1.30 -12.77
N TRP A 105 -32.40 -2.26 -11.99
CA TRP A 105 -33.70 -2.19 -11.30
C TRP A 105 -33.60 -1.64 -9.88
N ASP A 106 -32.48 -1.87 -9.21
CA ASP A 106 -32.28 -1.47 -7.81
C ASP A 106 -31.75 -0.04 -7.72
N VAL A 107 -32.66 0.91 -7.94
CA VAL A 107 -32.35 2.34 -7.99
C VAL A 107 -31.82 2.84 -6.64
N VAL A 108 -32.34 2.30 -5.53
CA VAL A 108 -31.92 2.72 -4.18
C VAL A 108 -30.51 2.27 -3.89
N LEU A 109 -30.17 1.00 -4.14
CA LEU A 109 -28.81 0.50 -3.95
C LEU A 109 -27.81 1.21 -4.88
N ARG A 110 -28.19 1.46 -6.14
CA ARG A 110 -27.37 2.23 -7.08
C ARG A 110 -27.08 3.63 -6.54
N ARG A 111 -28.11 4.36 -6.13
CA ARG A 111 -27.93 5.70 -5.53
C ARG A 111 -27.07 5.64 -4.27
N ALA A 112 -27.28 4.67 -3.38
CA ALA A 112 -26.46 4.55 -2.17
C ALA A 112 -24.96 4.38 -2.49
N ILE A 113 -24.62 3.64 -3.55
CA ILE A 113 -23.23 3.49 -4.01
C ILE A 113 -22.72 4.80 -4.66
N GLU A 114 -23.53 5.49 -5.46
CA GLU A 114 -23.17 6.76 -6.11
C GLU A 114 -22.93 7.91 -5.13
N TRP A 115 -23.75 7.97 -4.08
CA TRP A 115 -23.78 9.06 -3.09
C TRP A 115 -22.77 8.86 -1.95
N ARG A 116 -21.96 7.80 -2.00
CA ARG A 116 -20.87 7.54 -1.05
C ARG A 116 -20.05 8.82 -0.80
N SER A 117 -20.08 9.29 0.44
CA SER A 117 -19.43 10.51 0.89
C SER A 117 -17.91 10.40 0.94
N THR A 118 -17.36 9.18 1.06
CA THR A 118 -15.91 8.96 1.03
C THR A 118 -15.49 7.89 0.01
N ARG A 119 -14.47 8.23 -0.79
CA ARG A 119 -13.84 7.31 -1.77
C ARG A 119 -12.61 6.60 -1.19
N ARG A 120 -12.61 6.40 0.13
CA ARG A 120 -11.48 5.85 0.91
C ARG A 120 -11.03 4.48 0.45
N PHE A 121 -12.01 3.66 0.11
CA PHE A 121 -11.79 2.26 -0.17
C PHE A 121 -12.09 1.97 -1.64
N ALA A 122 -11.23 1.18 -2.26
CA ALA A 122 -11.38 0.78 -3.63
C ALA A 122 -12.71 0.04 -3.85
N THR A 123 -13.30 0.28 -5.02
CA THR A 123 -14.48 -0.44 -5.50
C THR A 123 -14.07 -1.26 -6.71
N PHE A 124 -14.38 -2.55 -6.70
CA PHE A 124 -14.12 -3.48 -7.80
C PHE A 124 -15.46 -3.95 -8.35
N CYS A 125 -15.62 -3.90 -9.67
CA CYS A 125 -16.82 -4.38 -10.34
C CYS A 125 -16.46 -5.56 -11.24
N ALA A 126 -16.85 -6.76 -10.83
CA ALA A 126 -16.69 -7.98 -11.59
C ALA A 126 -17.92 -8.20 -12.47
N CYS A 127 -17.76 -7.96 -13.78
CA CYS A 127 -18.85 -8.01 -14.76
C CYS A 127 -18.57 -9.08 -15.82
N ARG A 128 -19.64 -9.75 -16.27
CA ARG A 128 -19.58 -10.66 -17.41
C ARG A 128 -19.81 -9.86 -18.69
N GLY A 129 -18.78 -9.77 -19.53
CA GLY A 129 -18.83 -8.97 -20.76
C GLY A 129 -18.89 -7.46 -20.50
N GLU A 130 -19.50 -6.73 -21.43
CA GLU A 130 -19.72 -5.28 -21.30
C GLU A 130 -20.87 -4.99 -20.33
N PRO A 131 -20.67 -4.11 -19.32
CA PRO A 131 -21.73 -3.70 -18.42
C PRO A 131 -22.81 -2.91 -19.18
N GLU A 132 -24.07 -3.06 -18.77
CA GLU A 132 -25.15 -2.19 -19.25
C GLU A 132 -24.90 -0.73 -18.87
N GLU A 133 -25.55 0.20 -19.57
CA GLU A 133 -25.32 1.65 -19.43
C GLU A 133 -25.33 2.15 -17.99
N GLU A 134 -26.26 1.65 -17.15
CA GLU A 134 -26.36 2.11 -15.76
C GLU A 134 -25.23 1.58 -14.88
N ALA A 135 -24.80 0.34 -15.11
CA ALA A 135 -23.63 -0.21 -14.43
C ALA A 135 -22.33 0.47 -14.92
N ARG A 136 -22.25 0.81 -16.21
CA ARG A 136 -21.11 1.54 -16.79
C ARG A 136 -20.98 2.93 -16.17
N ARG A 137 -22.08 3.69 -16.09
CA ARG A 137 -22.13 5.00 -15.42
C ARG A 137 -21.71 4.91 -13.97
N LEU A 138 -22.20 3.90 -13.24
CA LEU A 138 -21.83 3.68 -11.86
C LEU A 138 -20.32 3.40 -11.72
N ILE A 139 -19.76 2.54 -12.56
CA ILE A 139 -18.32 2.21 -12.58
C ILE A 139 -17.48 3.47 -12.82
N GLU A 140 -17.85 4.27 -13.81
CA GLU A 140 -17.16 5.53 -14.14
C GLU A 140 -17.25 6.54 -12.99
N HIS A 141 -18.46 6.75 -12.43
CA HIS A 141 -18.70 7.68 -11.34
C HIS A 141 -17.93 7.32 -10.07
N CYS A 142 -17.92 6.03 -9.71
CA CYS A 142 -17.22 5.50 -8.55
C CYS A 142 -15.72 5.28 -8.80
N GLN A 143 -15.23 5.48 -10.03
CA GLN A 143 -13.87 5.10 -10.45
C GLN A 143 -13.55 3.64 -10.08
N ALA A 144 -14.53 2.77 -10.23
CA ALA A 144 -14.40 1.36 -9.87
C ALA A 144 -13.47 0.64 -10.87
N VAL A 145 -12.65 -0.26 -10.36
CA VAL A 145 -11.81 -1.12 -11.19
C VAL A 145 -12.69 -2.21 -11.79
N ARG A 146 -12.89 -2.14 -13.10
CA ARG A 146 -13.63 -3.17 -13.85
C ARG A 146 -12.76 -4.42 -13.99
N ILE A 147 -13.34 -5.56 -13.62
CA ILE A 147 -12.73 -6.89 -13.80
C ILE A 147 -13.68 -7.69 -14.69
N GLU A 148 -13.20 -8.07 -15.87
CA GLU A 148 -13.96 -8.96 -16.74
C GLU A 148 -13.90 -10.38 -16.19
N ILE A 149 -15.08 -10.99 -15.98
CA ILE A 149 -15.19 -12.35 -15.47
C ILE A 149 -16.07 -13.21 -16.38
N ARG A 150 -15.71 -14.48 -16.53
CA ARG A 150 -16.61 -15.47 -17.15
C ARG A 150 -17.61 -15.99 -16.13
N GLU A 151 -17.15 -16.36 -14.94
CA GLU A 151 -17.97 -16.92 -13.87
C GLU A 151 -17.56 -16.39 -12.50
N VAL A 152 -18.55 -16.16 -11.64
CA VAL A 152 -18.34 -15.64 -10.29
C VAL A 152 -17.62 -16.65 -9.39
N ASN A 153 -17.93 -17.94 -9.54
CA ASN A 153 -17.28 -18.98 -8.75
C ASN A 153 -15.77 -19.01 -9.01
N HIS A 154 -15.37 -19.09 -10.28
CA HIS A 154 -13.98 -19.03 -10.69
C HIS A 154 -13.29 -17.73 -10.24
N PHE A 155 -13.98 -16.58 -10.31
CA PHE A 155 -13.44 -15.32 -9.80
C PHE A 155 -13.08 -15.38 -8.31
N PHE A 156 -14.00 -15.85 -7.46
CA PHE A 156 -13.71 -15.95 -6.01
C PHE A 156 -12.71 -17.05 -5.66
N GLU A 157 -12.63 -18.11 -6.46
CA GLU A 157 -11.57 -19.13 -6.34
C GLU A 157 -10.20 -18.55 -6.66
N ASP A 158 -10.07 -17.80 -7.76
CA ASP A 158 -8.83 -17.12 -8.14
C ASP A 158 -8.41 -16.07 -7.10
N VAL A 159 -9.34 -15.25 -6.62
CA VAL A 159 -9.08 -14.30 -5.52
C VAL A 159 -8.58 -15.03 -4.28
N LEU A 160 -9.22 -16.13 -3.88
CA LEU A 160 -8.77 -16.92 -2.73
C LEU A 160 -7.37 -17.51 -2.95
N HIS A 161 -7.08 -18.02 -4.14
CA HIS A 161 -5.77 -18.57 -4.48
C HIS A 161 -4.68 -17.49 -4.40
N LYS A 162 -4.95 -16.31 -4.96
CA LYS A 162 -4.02 -15.16 -4.93
C LYS A 162 -3.79 -14.64 -3.51
N VAL A 163 -4.86 -14.48 -2.73
CA VAL A 163 -4.75 -14.04 -1.33
C VAL A 163 -3.92 -15.03 -0.52
N ARG A 164 -4.17 -16.34 -0.65
CA ARG A 164 -3.37 -17.37 0.01
C ARG A 164 -1.92 -17.42 -0.47
N ALA A 165 -1.68 -17.17 -1.75
CA ALA A 165 -0.32 -17.05 -2.26
C ALA A 165 0.40 -15.87 -1.60
N LEU A 166 -0.27 -14.72 -1.46
CA LEU A 166 0.28 -13.55 -0.74
C LEU A 166 0.50 -13.83 0.75
N GLU A 167 -0.41 -14.55 1.43
CA GLU A 167 -0.20 -14.96 2.83
C GLU A 167 1.08 -15.79 3.01
N ARG A 168 1.36 -16.71 2.08
CA ARG A 168 2.57 -17.56 2.13
C ARG A 168 3.86 -16.77 1.94
N LEU A 169 3.82 -15.69 1.16
CA LEU A 169 4.98 -14.82 0.98
C LEU A 169 5.34 -14.07 2.27
N GLY A 170 4.37 -13.90 3.19
CA GLY A 170 4.54 -13.19 4.45
C GLY A 170 4.59 -11.67 4.28
N SER A 171 4.28 -10.93 5.35
CA SER A 171 4.19 -9.45 5.31
C SER A 171 5.48 -8.73 4.91
N ASN A 172 6.63 -9.43 4.94
CA ASN A 172 7.94 -8.88 4.61
C ASN A 172 8.34 -9.12 3.16
N HIS A 173 7.45 -9.66 2.31
CA HIS A 173 7.75 -9.86 0.91
C HIS A 173 7.75 -8.52 0.14
N PRO A 174 8.72 -8.27 -0.75
CA PRO A 174 8.88 -6.99 -1.46
C PRO A 174 7.62 -6.53 -2.20
N VAL A 175 6.86 -7.46 -2.79
CA VAL A 175 5.61 -7.15 -3.49
C VAL A 175 4.55 -6.57 -2.55
N ILE A 176 4.37 -7.16 -1.36
CA ILE A 176 3.37 -6.69 -0.38
C ILE A 176 3.81 -5.34 0.18
N ALA A 177 5.08 -5.23 0.56
CA ALA A 177 5.66 -4.03 1.12
C ALA A 177 5.55 -2.83 0.16
N LYS A 178 5.77 -3.05 -1.14
CA LYS A 178 5.58 -2.05 -2.21
C LYS A 178 4.14 -1.57 -2.30
N GLU A 179 3.16 -2.47 -2.30
CA GLU A 179 1.75 -2.10 -2.43
C GLU A 179 1.21 -1.42 -1.16
N GLU A 180 1.67 -1.80 0.03
CA GLU A 180 1.33 -1.09 1.27
C GLU A 180 1.78 0.38 1.24
N VAL A 181 3.00 0.65 0.73
CA VAL A 181 3.50 2.02 0.58
C VAL A 181 2.63 2.83 -0.37
N LYS A 182 2.26 2.27 -1.53
CA LYS A 182 1.37 2.94 -2.48
C LYS A 182 0.00 3.24 -1.86
N LEU A 183 -0.57 2.29 -1.13
CA LEU A 183 -1.84 2.48 -0.42
C LEU A 183 -1.76 3.62 0.59
N TYR A 184 -0.68 3.71 1.38
CA TYR A 184 -0.55 4.81 2.36
C TYR A 184 -0.20 6.16 1.73
N LEU A 185 0.35 6.18 0.52
CA LEU A 185 0.56 7.43 -0.24
C LEU A 185 -0.71 7.98 -0.88
N SER A 186 -1.74 7.13 -1.07
CA SER A 186 -3.00 7.56 -1.71
C SER A 186 -3.72 8.68 -0.95
N GLU A 187 -3.59 8.73 0.37
CA GLU A 187 -4.25 9.73 1.21
C GLU A 187 -3.36 10.26 2.34
N TYR A 188 -3.39 11.58 2.55
CA TYR A 188 -2.54 12.26 3.55
C TYR A 188 -2.76 11.77 4.99
N ARG A 189 -3.95 11.23 5.32
CA ARG A 189 -4.26 10.75 6.68
C ARG A 189 -3.36 9.58 7.11
N TYR A 190 -2.84 8.81 6.16
CA TYR A 190 -1.98 7.66 6.43
C TYR A 190 -0.50 8.00 6.63
N ARG A 191 -0.13 9.29 6.58
CA ARG A 191 1.27 9.76 6.74
C ARG A 191 2.00 9.21 7.97
N ILE A 192 1.29 9.02 9.09
CA ILE A 192 1.86 8.50 10.34
C ILE A 192 2.10 6.99 10.19
N ARG A 193 1.11 6.24 9.68
CA ARG A 193 1.25 4.80 9.42
C ARG A 193 2.38 4.51 8.42
N LEU A 194 2.52 5.33 7.39
CA LEU A 194 3.63 5.24 6.43
C LEU A 194 4.99 5.44 7.10
N HIS A 195 5.12 6.47 7.94
CA HIS A 195 6.34 6.73 8.69
C HIS A 195 6.71 5.55 9.60
N ASP A 196 5.73 5.00 10.31
CA ASP A 196 5.94 3.89 11.24
C ASP A 196 6.25 2.59 10.51
N LEU A 197 5.61 2.35 9.37
CA LEU A 197 5.89 1.20 8.49
C LEU A 197 7.34 1.20 8.02
N VAL A 198 7.82 2.31 7.43
CA VAL A 198 9.21 2.43 6.95
C VAL A 198 10.20 2.36 8.12
N THR A 199 9.90 3.02 9.24
CA THR A 199 10.77 2.99 10.43
C THR A 199 10.89 1.57 11.00
N ARG A 200 9.77 0.84 11.08
CA ARG A 200 9.74 -0.54 11.55
C ARG A 200 10.55 -1.46 10.65
N GLU A 201 10.38 -1.37 9.33
CA GLU A 201 11.09 -2.28 8.42
C GLU A 201 12.60 -1.98 8.34
N VAL A 202 13.01 -0.71 8.45
CA VAL A 202 14.43 -0.36 8.65
C VAL A 202 15.00 -1.03 9.92
N GLY A 203 14.25 -1.00 11.02
CA GLY A 203 14.66 -1.64 12.28
C GLY A 203 14.74 -3.16 12.18
N GLN A 204 13.75 -3.80 11.56
CA GLN A 204 13.73 -5.24 11.35
C GLN A 204 14.86 -5.70 10.41
N THR A 205 15.09 -5.00 9.30
CA THR A 205 16.18 -5.30 8.36
C THR A 205 17.54 -5.20 9.08
N LYS A 206 17.75 -4.13 9.87
CA LYS A 206 18.96 -3.98 10.69
C LYS A 206 19.14 -5.13 11.69
N ASN A 207 18.07 -5.53 12.38
CA ASN A 207 18.12 -6.67 13.31
C ASN A 207 18.42 -7.99 12.61
N ARG A 208 17.87 -8.23 11.41
CA ARG A 208 18.19 -9.42 10.59
C ARG A 208 19.67 -9.44 10.25
N ILE A 209 20.23 -8.31 9.77
CA ILE A 209 21.65 -8.19 9.46
C ILE A 209 22.54 -8.45 10.68
N HIS A 210 22.17 -7.91 11.86
CA HIS A 210 22.91 -8.19 13.10
C HIS A 210 22.81 -9.66 13.54
N SER A 211 21.63 -10.29 13.38
CA SER A 211 21.39 -11.67 13.82
C SER A 211 22.15 -12.72 13.03
N VAL A 212 22.58 -12.42 11.80
CA VAL A 212 23.40 -13.31 10.97
C VAL A 212 24.76 -13.60 11.61
N GLY A 213 25.16 -12.86 12.67
CA GLY A 213 26.26 -13.24 13.54
C GLY A 213 27.54 -13.45 12.73
N LEU A 214 28.16 -12.36 12.30
CA LEU A 214 29.36 -12.42 11.47
C LEU A 214 30.42 -13.28 12.16
N SER A 215 30.71 -14.46 11.62
CA SER A 215 31.89 -15.22 12.02
C SER A 215 33.12 -14.36 11.73
N LEU A 216 33.84 -14.06 12.82
CA LEU A 216 35.02 -13.23 12.92
C LEU A 216 36.23 -13.96 12.34
N THR A 217 36.26 -14.13 11.03
CA THR A 217 37.45 -14.63 10.35
C THR A 217 38.23 -13.43 9.81
N ASN A 218 39.46 -13.26 10.30
CA ASN A 218 40.34 -12.15 9.91
C ASN A 218 40.83 -12.24 8.46
N ALA A 219 40.71 -13.42 7.83
CA ALA A 219 41.07 -13.65 6.45
C ALA A 219 39.87 -13.40 5.51
N LEU A 220 40.15 -12.81 4.35
CA LEU A 220 39.17 -12.64 3.29
C LEU A 220 38.97 -13.97 2.58
N ASP A 221 37.78 -14.53 2.70
CA ASP A 221 37.34 -15.71 1.96
C ASP A 221 36.37 -15.26 0.87
N PRO A 222 36.72 -15.40 -0.43
CA PRO A 222 35.86 -14.99 -1.53
C PRO A 222 34.48 -15.66 -1.52
N GLU A 223 34.38 -16.92 -1.10
CA GLU A 223 33.11 -17.66 -1.07
C GLU A 223 32.19 -17.11 0.01
N GLU A 224 32.72 -16.86 1.21
CA GLU A 224 31.99 -16.23 2.31
C GLU A 224 31.61 -14.77 1.99
N TYR A 225 32.48 -14.04 1.28
CA TYR A 225 32.15 -12.69 0.78
C TYR A 225 30.95 -12.71 -0.17
N GLN A 226 30.93 -13.62 -1.14
CA GLN A 226 29.83 -13.75 -2.09
C GLN A 226 28.55 -14.22 -1.40
N ARG A 227 28.65 -15.17 -0.46
CA ARG A 227 27.52 -15.61 0.37
C ARG A 227 26.91 -14.45 1.16
N ARG A 228 27.75 -13.60 1.78
CA ARG A 228 27.31 -12.41 2.54
C ARG A 228 26.62 -11.38 1.64
N LEU A 229 27.12 -11.16 0.43
CA LEU A 229 26.52 -10.26 -0.54
C LEU A 229 25.10 -10.70 -0.89
N SER A 230 24.91 -11.97 -1.27
CA SER A 230 23.59 -12.53 -1.60
C SER A 230 22.62 -12.49 -0.41
N LEU A 231 23.12 -12.70 0.81
CA LEU A 231 22.31 -12.58 2.03
C LEU A 231 21.87 -11.14 2.27
N TYR A 232 22.76 -10.15 2.13
CA TYR A 232 22.38 -8.74 2.27
C TYR A 232 21.40 -8.28 1.20
N GLU A 233 21.56 -8.73 -0.04
CA GLU A 233 20.63 -8.46 -1.13
C GLU A 233 19.22 -8.96 -0.79
N SER A 234 19.08 -10.25 -0.47
CA SER A 234 17.78 -10.84 -0.11
C SER A 234 17.14 -10.21 1.14
N MET A 235 17.94 -9.85 2.15
CA MET A 235 17.42 -9.19 3.35
C MET A 235 16.94 -7.76 3.11
N CYS A 236 17.55 -7.05 2.16
CA CYS A 236 17.22 -5.67 1.84
C CYS A 236 16.11 -5.53 0.79
N GLU A 237 15.77 -6.60 0.06
CA GLU A 237 14.84 -6.58 -1.08
C GLU A 237 13.48 -5.92 -0.75
N SER A 238 12.92 -6.26 0.41
CA SER A 238 11.68 -5.67 0.94
C SER A 238 11.79 -4.15 1.12
N LEU A 239 12.80 -3.71 1.88
CA LEU A 239 13.04 -2.31 2.18
C LEU A 239 13.36 -1.50 0.92
N VAL A 240 14.15 -2.06 0.02
CA VAL A 240 14.50 -1.47 -1.27
C VAL A 240 13.25 -1.25 -2.12
N SER A 241 12.36 -2.24 -2.21
CA SER A 241 11.10 -2.15 -2.94
C SER A 241 10.16 -1.09 -2.37
N MET A 242 10.09 -0.97 -1.04
CA MET A 242 9.32 0.07 -0.35
C MET A 242 9.85 1.48 -0.64
N LEU A 243 11.17 1.67 -0.51
CA LEU A 243 11.79 2.99 -0.70
C LEU A 243 11.74 3.43 -2.17
N ALA A 244 11.89 2.50 -3.12
CA ALA A 244 11.71 2.78 -4.54
C ALA A 244 10.28 3.24 -4.84
N ALA A 245 9.27 2.53 -4.33
CA ALA A 245 7.87 2.92 -4.50
C ALA A 245 7.56 4.29 -3.86
N LEU A 246 8.12 4.55 -2.68
CA LEU A 246 7.99 5.82 -1.97
C LEU A 246 8.62 6.97 -2.77
N ALA A 247 9.83 6.78 -3.29
CA ALA A 247 10.54 7.78 -4.09
C ALA A 247 9.85 8.07 -5.43
N TYR A 248 9.25 7.05 -6.05
CA TYR A 248 8.55 7.18 -7.32
C TYR A 248 7.22 7.94 -7.17
N HIS A 249 6.38 7.53 -6.22
CA HIS A 249 5.00 8.03 -6.13
C HIS A 249 4.83 9.30 -5.28
N ASP A 250 5.71 9.56 -4.30
CA ASP A 250 5.58 10.73 -3.43
C ASP A 250 5.84 12.05 -4.18
N THR A 251 5.15 13.11 -3.77
CA THR A 251 5.26 14.46 -4.37
C THR A 251 6.36 15.32 -3.72
N GLY A 252 7.03 14.81 -2.69
CA GLY A 252 8.13 15.48 -1.99
C GLY A 252 7.93 15.61 -0.48
N ALA A 253 6.73 15.31 0.02
CA ALA A 253 6.36 15.47 1.42
C ALA A 253 7.20 14.57 2.35
N HIS A 254 7.58 13.39 1.87
CA HIS A 254 8.27 12.35 2.63
C HIS A 254 9.79 12.29 2.36
N THR A 255 10.37 13.32 1.74
CA THR A 255 11.83 13.40 1.49
C THR A 255 12.67 13.18 2.75
N LYS A 256 12.23 13.72 3.91
CA LYS A 256 12.94 13.55 5.19
C LYS A 256 12.92 12.09 5.67
N LEU A 257 11.86 11.34 5.36
CA LEU A 257 11.72 9.93 5.74
C LEU A 257 12.68 9.06 4.93
N LEU A 258 12.77 9.27 3.61
CA LEU A 258 13.73 8.59 2.73
C LEU A 258 15.17 8.80 3.21
N VAL A 259 15.55 10.06 3.47
CA VAL A 259 16.89 10.39 3.95
C VAL A 259 17.17 9.67 5.28
N LYS A 260 16.27 9.78 6.27
CA LYS A 260 16.45 9.10 7.56
C LYS A 260 16.52 7.58 7.45
N ALA A 261 15.80 6.97 6.51
CA ALA A 261 15.85 5.53 6.28
C ALA A 261 17.25 5.10 5.79
N VAL A 262 17.79 5.81 4.79
CA VAL A 262 19.16 5.56 4.27
C VAL A 262 20.21 5.83 5.35
N GLU A 263 20.09 6.92 6.11
CA GLU A 263 21.02 7.24 7.21
C GLU A 263 21.02 6.16 8.29
N ARG A 264 19.86 5.64 8.67
CA ARG A 264 19.75 4.57 9.68
C ARG A 264 20.39 3.27 9.20
N MET A 265 20.23 2.93 7.92
CA MET A 265 20.89 1.77 7.31
C MET A 265 22.42 1.94 7.23
N SER A 266 22.93 3.17 7.17
CA SER A 266 24.38 3.43 7.20
C SER A 266 25.01 3.32 8.60
N THR A 267 24.19 3.20 9.65
CA THR A 267 24.65 3.13 11.06
C THR A 267 24.67 1.68 11.56
N ILE A 268 25.02 0.73 10.70
CA ILE A 268 25.21 -0.67 11.11
C ILE A 268 26.62 -0.75 11.71
N SER A 269 26.71 -0.65 13.05
CA SER A 269 27.96 -0.77 13.79
C SER A 269 28.30 -2.24 14.01
N PHE A 270 29.54 -2.62 13.72
CA PHE A 270 30.09 -3.95 14.01
C PHE A 270 30.88 -3.94 15.33
N PRO A 271 31.05 -5.12 15.98
CA PRO A 271 31.86 -5.22 17.19
C PRO A 271 33.30 -4.73 16.95
N GLU A 272 33.92 -4.18 17.99
CA GLU A 272 35.21 -3.45 18.00
C GLU A 272 36.46 -4.27 17.63
N GLU A 273 36.29 -5.51 17.16
CA GLU A 273 37.41 -6.39 16.81
C GLU A 273 38.03 -6.03 15.44
N PRO A 274 39.33 -6.31 15.22
CA PRO A 274 40.02 -5.97 13.98
C PRO A 274 39.47 -6.76 12.78
N PHE A 275 38.53 -6.17 12.06
CA PHE A 275 37.96 -6.70 10.83
C PHE A 275 38.79 -6.36 9.59
N CYS A 276 38.77 -7.24 8.59
CA CYS A 276 39.26 -6.94 7.25
C CYS A 276 38.50 -5.75 6.64
N ALA A 277 39.22 -4.81 6.01
CA ALA A 277 38.66 -3.60 5.39
C ALA A 277 37.56 -3.90 4.34
N ALA A 278 37.64 -5.04 3.65
CA ALA A 278 36.62 -5.44 2.66
C ALA A 278 35.26 -5.74 3.31
N TYR A 279 35.24 -6.35 4.50
CA TYR A 279 34.00 -6.60 5.24
C TYR A 279 33.44 -5.32 5.86
N GLN A 280 34.30 -4.36 6.23
CA GLN A 280 33.85 -3.02 6.64
C GLN A 280 33.18 -2.26 5.49
N GLN A 281 33.62 -2.45 4.23
CA GLN A 281 32.96 -1.85 3.07
C GLN A 281 31.59 -2.50 2.79
N LEU A 282 31.45 -3.82 3.01
CA LEU A 282 30.17 -4.50 2.92
C LEU A 282 29.12 -3.97 3.90
N ALA A 283 29.54 -3.36 5.01
CA ALA A 283 28.66 -2.67 5.97
C ALA A 283 27.75 -1.61 5.33
N PHE A 284 28.27 -0.93 4.31
CA PHE A 284 27.58 0.17 3.64
C PHE A 284 26.67 -0.31 2.50
N LEU A 285 26.79 -1.58 2.11
CA LEU A 285 26.06 -2.13 0.98
C LEU A 285 24.52 -2.01 1.14
N PRO A 286 23.91 -2.31 2.30
CA PRO A 286 22.48 -2.09 2.53
C PRO A 286 22.04 -0.63 2.33
N ALA A 287 22.84 0.33 2.82
CA ALA A 287 22.58 1.75 2.64
C ALA A 287 22.70 2.16 1.17
N LEU A 288 23.66 1.56 0.45
CA LEU A 288 23.89 1.80 -0.97
C LEU A 288 22.73 1.30 -1.83
N PHE A 289 22.20 0.09 -1.57
CA PHE A 289 21.02 -0.43 -2.24
C PHE A 289 19.81 0.49 -2.07
N CYS A 290 19.55 0.93 -0.83
CA CYS A 290 18.47 1.85 -0.54
C CYS A 290 18.66 3.20 -1.26
N PHE A 291 19.89 3.71 -1.29
CA PHE A 291 20.24 4.97 -1.94
C PHE A 291 20.03 4.91 -3.46
N TYR A 292 20.57 3.88 -4.13
CA TYR A 292 20.43 3.74 -5.58
C TYR A 292 18.99 3.47 -5.99
N ALA A 293 18.29 2.57 -5.31
CA ALA A 293 16.91 2.27 -5.66
C ALA A 293 16.00 3.49 -5.51
N ALA A 294 16.13 4.25 -4.41
CA ALA A 294 15.38 5.49 -4.22
C ALA A 294 15.82 6.59 -5.19
N GLY A 295 17.11 6.69 -5.51
CA GLY A 295 17.65 7.67 -6.44
C GLY A 295 17.18 7.44 -7.88
N ILE A 296 17.29 6.21 -8.37
CA ILE A 296 16.84 5.82 -9.73
C ILE A 296 15.33 6.00 -9.85
N ALA A 297 14.55 5.54 -8.87
CA ALA A 297 13.09 5.69 -8.88
C ALA A 297 12.65 7.16 -8.81
N ALA A 298 13.37 8.00 -8.07
CA ALA A 298 13.11 9.44 -8.06
C ALA A 298 13.44 10.10 -9.40
N GLN A 299 14.51 9.66 -10.07
CA GLN A 299 14.90 10.18 -11.39
C GLN A 299 13.87 9.80 -12.47
N ASP A 300 13.37 8.56 -12.47
CA ASP A 300 12.44 8.06 -13.48
C ASP A 300 11.10 8.83 -13.53
N ASN A 301 10.67 9.41 -12.41
CA ASN A 301 9.44 10.20 -12.32
C ASN A 301 9.68 11.70 -12.04
N ASP A 302 10.85 12.22 -12.41
CA ASP A 302 11.24 13.64 -12.28
C ASP A 302 11.06 14.22 -10.86
N ARG A 303 11.27 13.40 -9.83
CA ARG A 303 11.14 13.77 -8.42
C ARG A 303 12.43 14.37 -7.87
N TRP A 304 12.83 15.52 -8.42
CA TRP A 304 14.09 16.21 -8.11
C TRP A 304 14.26 16.56 -6.62
N LYS A 305 13.18 16.78 -5.88
CA LYS A 305 13.23 17.08 -4.43
C LYS A 305 13.78 15.90 -3.62
N HIS A 306 13.38 14.67 -3.95
CA HIS A 306 13.87 13.47 -3.28
C HIS A 306 15.31 13.18 -3.67
N LEU A 307 15.63 13.30 -4.95
CA LEU A 307 16.99 13.13 -5.45
C LEU A 307 17.97 14.13 -4.80
N ALA A 308 17.60 15.42 -4.75
CA ALA A 308 18.39 16.44 -4.08
C ALA A 308 18.47 16.19 -2.56
N GLY A 309 17.39 15.71 -1.93
CA GLY A 309 17.40 15.33 -0.52
C GLY A 309 18.39 14.21 -0.23
N LEU A 310 18.40 13.16 -1.05
CA LEU A 310 19.32 12.02 -0.92
C LEU A 310 20.77 12.46 -1.18
N LEU A 311 21.04 13.19 -2.26
CA LEU A 311 22.39 13.62 -2.63
C LEU A 311 23.00 14.67 -1.71
N LEU A 312 22.19 15.59 -1.16
CA LEU A 312 22.69 16.74 -0.39
C LEU A 312 22.57 16.57 1.12
N ARG A 313 21.68 15.69 1.60
CA ARG A 313 21.36 15.59 3.03
C ARG A 313 21.60 14.21 3.64
N ALA A 314 21.74 13.14 2.85
CA ALA A 314 22.07 11.84 3.42
C ALA A 314 23.48 11.89 4.04
N SER A 315 23.57 11.64 5.34
CA SER A 315 24.82 11.49 6.05
C SER A 315 25.06 10.05 6.48
N HIS A 316 26.27 9.55 6.28
CA HIS A 316 26.72 8.27 6.82
C HIS A 316 27.57 8.51 8.06
N LEU A 317 27.52 7.61 9.03
CA LEU A 317 28.47 7.60 10.13
C LEU A 317 29.76 6.93 9.67
N ASP A 318 30.88 7.60 9.89
CA ASP A 318 32.20 7.05 9.62
C ASP A 318 32.57 6.01 10.70
N PRO A 319 32.77 4.73 10.37
CA PRO A 319 33.06 3.67 11.32
C PRO A 319 34.39 3.86 12.04
N ALA A 320 35.33 4.66 11.51
CA ALA A 320 36.61 4.92 12.15
C ALA A 320 36.59 6.11 13.14
N THR A 321 35.62 7.02 13.04
CA THR A 321 35.62 8.27 13.81
C THR A 321 34.32 8.59 14.54
N GLY A 322 33.24 7.83 14.30
CA GLY A 322 31.92 8.07 14.91
C GLY A 322 31.26 9.39 14.50
N LYS A 323 31.81 10.10 13.50
CA LYS A 323 31.29 11.39 13.02
C LYS A 323 30.39 11.20 11.80
N LYS A 324 29.30 11.97 11.72
CA LYS A 324 28.44 12.03 10.54
C LYS A 324 29.15 12.75 9.39
N LYS A 325 29.48 12.03 8.32
CA LYS A 325 29.94 12.60 7.05
C LYS A 325 28.75 12.67 6.08
N THR A 326 28.51 13.85 5.52
CA THR A 326 27.54 13.99 4.42
C THR A 326 28.08 13.33 3.16
N SER A 327 27.20 12.77 2.33
CA SER A 327 27.56 12.24 1.01
C SER A 327 28.37 13.28 0.22
N HIS A 328 29.39 12.80 -0.50
CA HIS A 328 30.56 13.54 -1.00
C HIS A 328 30.30 14.78 -1.90
N PHE A 329 29.06 15.13 -2.22
CA PHE A 329 28.72 16.22 -3.14
C PHE A 329 28.84 17.65 -2.56
N ARG A 330 29.11 17.79 -1.26
CA ARG A 330 29.30 19.14 -0.66
C ARG A 330 30.74 19.68 -0.75
N ASN A 331 31.70 18.84 -1.17
CA ASN A 331 33.11 19.21 -1.24
C ASN A 331 33.62 19.26 -2.69
N HIS A 332 32.95 20.04 -3.54
CA HIS A 332 33.72 20.83 -4.50
C HIS A 332 33.77 22.25 -3.93
N PRO A 333 34.94 22.75 -3.48
CA PRO A 333 35.09 24.16 -3.22
C PRO A 333 34.76 24.86 -4.53
N SER A 334 33.72 25.67 -4.47
CA SER A 334 33.28 26.55 -5.54
C SER A 334 34.52 27.19 -6.12
N GLY A 335 34.83 26.84 -7.38
CA GLY A 335 35.81 27.56 -8.17
C GLY A 335 35.52 29.03 -8.01
N SER A 336 36.53 29.77 -7.57
CA SER A 336 36.47 31.22 -7.46
C SER A 336 36.07 31.79 -8.82
N PHE A 337 34.80 32.12 -8.96
CA PHE A 337 34.33 33.03 -10.01
C PHE A 337 34.85 34.42 -9.61
N ARG A 338 36.14 34.66 -9.83
CA ARG A 338 36.68 36.01 -9.92
C ARG A 338 36.02 36.63 -11.16
N ARG A 339 35.09 37.55 -10.90
CA ARG A 339 34.70 38.58 -11.87
C ARG A 339 35.97 39.35 -12.25
N ASN A 340 36.60 39.00 -13.36
CA ASN A 340 37.52 39.91 -14.06
C ASN A 340 36.66 40.93 -14.81
N GLY A 341 36.27 41.99 -14.10
CA GLY A 341 35.89 43.26 -14.71
C GLY A 341 37.12 44.18 -14.68
N ASN A 342 37.79 44.32 -15.82
CA ASN A 342 38.52 45.52 -16.26
C ASN A 342 39.44 45.15 -17.43
N GLU A 343 38.91 45.21 -18.66
CA GLU A 343 39.71 45.64 -19.80
C GLU A 343 39.20 47.03 -20.19
N SER A 344 40.03 48.01 -19.80
CA SER A 344 39.94 49.41 -20.17
C SER A 344 40.18 49.56 -21.68
N VAL A 345 39.12 49.91 -22.40
CA VAL A 345 39.18 50.45 -23.77
C VAL A 345 39.74 51.89 -23.69
N GLN A 346 40.91 52.13 -24.29
CA GLN A 346 41.45 53.48 -24.50
C GLN A 346 40.59 54.26 -25.51
N PRO A 347 40.40 55.58 -25.34
CA PRO A 347 39.57 56.38 -26.23
C PRO A 347 40.35 56.82 -27.47
N ALA A 348 39.73 56.65 -28.63
CA ALA A 348 40.19 57.25 -29.89
C ALA A 348 39.94 58.77 -29.85
N ALA A 349 41.01 59.53 -30.02
CA ALA A 349 40.98 60.97 -30.20
C ALA A 349 40.26 61.35 -31.50
N ARG A 350 39.26 62.23 -31.38
CA ARG A 350 38.80 63.12 -32.46
C ARG A 350 38.57 64.50 -31.87
N GLY A 351 39.29 65.47 -32.40
CA GLY A 351 39.05 66.89 -32.20
C GLY A 351 39.74 67.68 -33.30
N SER A 352 38.94 68.50 -33.98
CA SER A 352 39.26 69.51 -35.00
C SER A 352 39.35 69.04 -36.44
#